data_AF-A0A5N7DEX7-F1
#
_entry.id   AF-A0A5N7DEX7-F1
#
_cell.length_a   1.000
_cell.length_b   1.000
_cell.length_c   1.000
_cell.angle_alpha   90.00
_cell.angle_beta   90.00
_cell.angle_gamma   90.00
#
_symmetry.space_group_name_H-M   'P 1'
#
loop_
_entity.id
_entity.type
_entity.pdbx_description
1 polymer ?
#
loop_
_entity_poly.entity_id
_entity_poly.type
_entity_poly.pdbx_seq_one_letter_code
_entity_poly.pdbx_strand_id
1 'polypeptide(L)'
;MAGRLILRRPSPTTVSFTVSNASRQTSTPAKILYYLQVLLRALVFVCVVFFNIARLRHSLFNQDGFLVRWNTIWSSPLGSLVSRSVDSYSSWVVVLVSAIIIYGVFRKGYTEESLLVIRGLGIQTSTSSLTYLSKASTRFIPTTQIQDIVIHEAFKGFEVRFYLAIIVDGEPEVVVVFPKLLPNRAILEEVWRGSRHCLYDSKS
;
A
#
# COMPACT_ATOMS: atom_id res chain seq x y z
N MET A 1 6.36 8.56 15.06
CA MET A 1 7.22 8.19 13.91
C MET A 1 7.20 9.36 12.95
N ALA A 2 8.35 9.99 12.67
CA ALA A 2 8.40 11.12 11.75
C ALA A 2 8.16 10.60 10.33
N GLY A 3 6.96 10.85 9.80
CA GLY A 3 6.67 10.59 8.39
C GLY A 3 7.61 11.41 7.51
N ARG A 4 8.06 10.84 6.39
CA ARG A 4 8.89 11.54 5.42
C ARG A 4 8.00 12.30 4.45
N LEU A 5 8.22 13.60 4.31
CA LEU A 5 7.62 14.39 3.24
C LEU A 5 8.42 14.26 1.95
N ILE A 6 7.73 14.00 0.84
CA ILE A 6 8.24 14.04 -0.53
C ILE A 6 7.41 15.06 -1.29
N LEU A 7 8.03 16.17 -1.64
CA LEU A 7 7.45 17.21 -2.48
C LEU A 7 7.76 16.91 -3.95
N ARG A 8 6.73 16.89 -4.81
CA ARG A 8 6.91 16.91 -6.27
C ARG A 8 6.02 17.97 -6.89
N ARG A 9 6.56 18.73 -7.85
CA ARG A 9 5.84 19.71 -8.67
C ARG A 9 5.89 19.28 -10.13
N PRO A 10 4.90 18.50 -10.61
CA PRO A 10 4.86 18.04 -11.99
C PRO A 10 4.59 19.17 -13.00
N SER A 11 3.84 20.18 -12.59
CA SER A 11 3.52 21.36 -13.41
C SER A 11 3.54 22.62 -12.52
N PRO A 12 3.64 23.83 -13.10
CA PRO A 12 3.57 25.06 -12.31
C PRO A 12 2.22 25.23 -11.56
N THR A 13 1.17 24.56 -12.05
CA THR A 13 -0.19 24.59 -11.49
C THR A 13 -0.51 23.40 -10.60
N THR A 14 0.41 22.45 -10.42
CA THR A 14 0.17 21.21 -9.68
C THR A 14 1.30 20.93 -8.70
N VAL A 15 0.94 20.72 -7.43
CA VAL A 15 1.88 20.29 -6.40
C VAL A 15 1.35 19.03 -5.71
N SER A 16 2.25 18.08 -5.47
CA SER A 16 1.93 16.85 -4.74
C SER A 16 2.84 16.71 -3.53
N PHE A 17 2.22 16.51 -2.38
CA PHE A 17 2.86 16.23 -1.11
C PHE A 17 2.60 14.78 -0.78
N THR A 18 3.63 13.96 -0.66
CA THR A 18 3.48 12.55 -0.25
C THR A 18 4.19 12.36 1.07
N VAL A 19 3.45 11.93 2.09
CA VAL A 19 3.99 11.54 3.38
C VAL A 19 4.06 10.01 3.43
N SER A 20 5.21 9.46 3.80
CA SER A 20 5.37 8.01 3.96
C SER A 20 6.11 7.65 5.24
N ASN A 21 5.70 6.54 5.87
CA ASN A 21 6.45 5.94 6.98
C ASN A 21 7.40 4.82 6.49
N ALA A 22 7.72 4.81 5.19
CA ALA A 22 8.66 3.85 4.65
C ALA A 22 10.07 4.15 5.18
N SER A 23 10.74 3.13 5.73
CA SER A 23 12.10 3.28 6.26
C SER A 23 13.06 3.80 5.19
N ARG A 24 13.91 4.75 5.56
CA ARG A 24 14.90 5.33 4.64
C ARG A 24 15.91 4.26 4.22
N GLN A 25 15.86 3.85 2.95
CA GLN A 25 16.79 2.90 2.35
C GLN A 25 18.13 3.57 2.01
N THR A 26 18.70 4.36 2.92
CA THR A 26 19.95 5.08 2.66
C THR A 26 21.18 4.22 2.85
N SER A 27 21.14 3.24 3.76
CA SER A 27 22.27 2.34 3.98
C SER A 27 22.21 1.14 3.04
N THR A 28 23.37 0.75 2.53
CA THR A 28 23.56 -0.49 1.75
C THR A 28 23.00 -1.73 2.46
N PRO A 29 23.18 -1.96 3.78
CA PRO A 29 22.57 -3.11 4.46
C PRO A 29 21.04 -3.05 4.49
N ALA A 30 20.43 -1.87 4.66
CA ALA A 30 18.97 -1.75 4.66
C ALA A 30 18.37 -2.08 3.29
N LYS A 31 19.08 -1.73 2.19
CA LYS A 31 18.69 -2.14 0.84
C LYS A 31 18.78 -3.66 0.67
N ILE A 32 19.89 -4.27 1.09
CA ILE A 32 20.09 -5.72 1.00
C ILE A 32 19.00 -6.46 1.78
N LEU A 33 18.73 -6.06 3.02
CA LEU A 33 17.67 -6.66 3.85
C LEU A 33 16.29 -6.50 3.21
N TYR A 34 16.00 -5.34 2.62
CA TYR A 34 14.74 -5.13 1.89
C TYR A 34 14.62 -6.09 0.69
N TYR A 35 15.64 -6.17 -0.16
CA TYR A 35 15.62 -7.07 -1.31
C TYR A 35 15.57 -8.55 -0.89
N LEU A 36 16.28 -8.92 0.18
CA LEU A 36 16.22 -10.25 0.77
C LEU A 36 14.80 -10.56 1.28
N GLN A 37 14.15 -9.63 1.96
CA GLN A 37 12.77 -9.79 2.42
C GLN A 37 11.80 -9.95 1.24
N VAL A 38 11.97 -9.16 0.19
CA VAL A 38 11.16 -9.28 -1.04
C VAL A 38 11.39 -10.62 -1.72
N LEU A 39 12.65 -11.06 -1.84
CA LEU A 39 13.02 -12.36 -2.41
C LEU A 39 12.41 -13.51 -1.60
N LEU A 40 12.51 -13.46 -0.27
CA LEU A 40 11.95 -14.46 0.62
C LEU A 40 10.42 -14.54 0.46
N ARG A 41 9.73 -13.39 0.38
CA ARG A 41 8.28 -13.34 0.14
C ARG A 41 7.91 -13.96 -1.21
N ALA A 42 8.68 -13.67 -2.26
CA ALA A 42 8.47 -14.25 -3.58
C ALA A 42 8.69 -15.76 -3.57
N LEU A 43 9.74 -16.25 -2.90
CA LEU A 43 10.03 -17.67 -2.77
C LEU A 43 8.91 -18.40 -2.00
N VAL A 44 8.47 -17.84 -0.88
CA VAL A 44 7.32 -18.38 -0.12
C VAL A 44 6.06 -18.45 -0.97
N PHE A 45 5.77 -17.39 -1.75
CA PHE A 45 4.62 -17.38 -2.65
C PHE A 45 4.71 -18.48 -3.71
N VAL A 46 5.86 -18.61 -4.38
CA VAL A 46 6.08 -19.67 -5.39
C VAL A 46 5.95 -21.06 -4.78
N CYS A 47 6.52 -21.29 -3.59
CA CYS A 47 6.39 -22.55 -2.88
C CYS A 47 4.93 -22.89 -2.55
N VAL A 48 4.14 -21.92 -2.08
CA VAL A 48 2.72 -22.12 -1.77
C VAL A 48 1.90 -22.39 -3.04
N VAL A 49 2.17 -21.67 -4.13
CA VAL A 49 1.51 -21.92 -5.42
C VAL A 49 1.86 -23.31 -5.93
N PHE A 50 3.13 -23.70 -5.91
CA PHE A 50 3.58 -25.03 -6.32
C PHE A 50 2.94 -26.14 -5.47
N PHE A 51 2.83 -25.94 -4.16
CA PHE A 51 2.17 -26.87 -3.25
C PHE A 51 0.68 -27.06 -3.58
N ASN A 52 -0.03 -25.96 -3.90
CA ASN A 52 -1.42 -26.03 -4.34
C ASN A 52 -1.56 -26.73 -5.70
N ILE A 53 -0.68 -26.45 -6.67
CA ILE A 53 -0.67 -27.13 -7.97
C ILE A 53 -0.43 -28.64 -7.80
N ALA A 54 0.52 -29.04 -6.95
CA ALA A 54 0.81 -30.44 -6.66
C ALA A 54 -0.38 -31.17 -6.03
N ARG A 55 -1.18 -30.47 -5.21
CA ARG A 55 -2.43 -30.99 -4.64
C ARG A 55 -3.52 -31.15 -5.70
N LEU A 56 -3.69 -30.15 -6.57
CA LEU A 56 -4.67 -30.20 -7.66
C LEU A 56 -4.21 -31.10 -8.83
N ARG A 57 -3.06 -31.78 -8.74
CA ARG A 57 -2.51 -32.61 -9.84
C ARG A 57 -3.54 -33.59 -10.41
N HIS A 58 -4.24 -34.32 -9.52
CA HIS A 58 -5.20 -35.35 -9.93
C HIS A 58 -6.46 -34.77 -10.56
N SER A 59 -6.85 -33.54 -10.19
CA SER A 59 -8.06 -32.90 -10.70
C SER A 59 -7.83 -32.12 -11.99
N LEU A 60 -6.67 -31.49 -12.15
CA LEU A 60 -6.37 -30.58 -13.27
C LEU A 60 -5.51 -31.21 -14.37
N PHE A 61 -4.64 -32.17 -14.03
CA PHE A 61 -3.63 -32.71 -14.94
C PHE A 61 -3.85 -34.19 -15.25
N ASN A 62 -5.10 -34.66 -15.16
CA ASN A 62 -5.47 -36.04 -15.47
C ASN A 62 -5.38 -36.36 -16.98
N GLN A 63 -5.30 -35.32 -17.83
CA GLN A 63 -4.99 -35.44 -19.25
C GLN A 63 -3.59 -34.86 -19.51
N ASP A 64 -2.69 -35.69 -20.06
CA ASP A 64 -1.37 -35.22 -20.49
C ASP A 64 -1.53 -34.17 -21.59
N GLY A 65 -0.99 -32.96 -21.35
CA GLY A 65 -1.01 -31.90 -22.34
C GLY A 65 -0.08 -32.23 -23.51
N PHE A 66 -0.47 -31.87 -24.73
CA PHE A 66 0.29 -32.15 -25.96
C PHE A 66 1.75 -31.62 -25.93
N LEU A 67 2.02 -30.53 -25.19
CA LEU A 67 3.33 -29.88 -25.11
C LEU A 67 4.15 -30.20 -23.85
N VAL A 68 3.52 -30.60 -22.74
CA VAL A 68 4.19 -30.83 -21.46
C VAL A 68 3.66 -32.11 -20.81
N ARG A 69 4.56 -33.09 -20.63
CA ARG A 69 4.23 -34.41 -20.06
C ARG A 69 4.25 -34.36 -18.55
N TRP A 70 3.20 -33.82 -17.97
CA TRP A 70 3.07 -33.57 -16.52
C TRP A 70 3.35 -34.82 -15.68
N ASN A 71 2.93 -36.00 -16.16
CA ASN A 71 3.20 -37.27 -15.48
C ASN A 71 4.69 -37.56 -15.25
N THR A 72 5.58 -37.17 -16.18
CA THR A 72 7.03 -37.37 -16.05
C THR A 72 7.69 -36.40 -15.05
N ILE A 73 7.07 -35.24 -14.84
CA ILE A 73 7.58 -34.22 -13.90
C ILE A 73 7.23 -34.61 -12.47
N TRP A 74 5.98 -35.08 -12.25
CA TRP A 74 5.53 -35.53 -10.93
C TRP A 74 6.15 -36.86 -10.49
N SER A 75 6.56 -37.72 -11.43
CA SER A 75 7.26 -38.98 -11.11
C SER A 75 8.74 -38.81 -10.77
N SER A 76 9.31 -37.61 -10.91
CA SER A 76 10.68 -37.34 -10.51
C SER A 76 10.91 -37.51 -8.99
N PRO A 77 12.15 -37.75 -8.53
CA PRO A 77 12.45 -37.90 -7.10
C PRO A 77 12.00 -36.68 -6.26
N LEU A 78 12.10 -35.48 -6.83
CA LEU A 78 11.63 -34.25 -6.18
C LEU A 78 10.10 -34.14 -6.21
N GLY A 79 9.46 -34.47 -7.34
CA GLY A 79 8.01 -34.46 -7.47
C GLY A 79 7.30 -35.45 -6.54
N SER A 80 7.89 -36.63 -6.34
CA SER A 80 7.35 -37.68 -5.46
C SER A 80 7.42 -37.31 -3.97
N LEU A 81 8.51 -36.67 -3.52
CA LEU A 81 8.64 -36.17 -2.14
C LEU A 81 7.60 -35.11 -1.82
N VAL A 82 7.38 -34.17 -2.75
CA VAL A 82 6.34 -33.13 -2.61
C VAL A 82 4.95 -33.76 -2.61
N SER A 83 4.69 -34.68 -3.55
CA SER A 83 3.40 -35.38 -3.65
C SER A 83 3.06 -36.13 -2.36
N ARG A 84 4.02 -36.87 -1.79
CA ARG A 84 3.83 -37.60 -0.52
C ARG A 84 3.55 -36.66 0.64
N SER A 85 4.24 -35.52 0.70
CA SER A 85 4.04 -34.52 1.74
C SER A 85 2.67 -33.85 1.62
N VAL A 86 2.25 -33.55 0.39
CA VAL A 86 0.97 -32.92 0.08
C VAL A 86 -0.19 -33.86 0.43
N ASP A 87 -0.11 -35.14 0.08
CA ASP A 87 -1.20 -36.12 0.24
C ASP A 87 -1.48 -36.46 1.72
N SER A 88 -0.53 -36.18 2.64
CA SER A 88 -0.68 -36.41 4.09
C SER A 88 -1.66 -35.45 4.79
N TYR A 89 -1.90 -34.26 4.22
CA TYR A 89 -2.72 -33.22 4.86
C TYR A 89 -4.15 -33.16 4.31
N SER A 90 -5.10 -32.68 5.12
CA SER A 90 -6.49 -32.44 4.70
C SER A 90 -6.59 -31.26 3.72
N SER A 91 -7.41 -31.39 2.66
CA SER A 91 -7.54 -30.38 1.60
C SER A 91 -7.95 -29.00 2.13
N TRP A 92 -8.88 -28.97 3.08
CA TRP A 92 -9.36 -27.71 3.68
C TRP A 92 -8.27 -27.00 4.47
N VAL A 93 -7.45 -27.75 5.20
CA VAL A 93 -6.33 -27.18 5.96
C VAL A 93 -5.30 -26.55 5.03
N VAL A 94 -4.99 -27.23 3.90
CA VAL A 94 -4.07 -26.70 2.89
C VAL A 94 -4.58 -25.39 2.29
N VAL A 95 -5.87 -25.31 1.95
CA VAL A 95 -6.49 -24.10 1.40
C VAL A 95 -6.46 -22.95 2.42
N LEU A 96 -6.83 -23.20 3.68
CA LEU A 96 -6.82 -22.18 4.72
C LEU A 96 -5.41 -21.66 5.01
N VAL A 97 -4.44 -22.55 5.20
CA VAL A 97 -3.05 -22.17 5.49
C VAL A 97 -2.43 -21.43 4.31
N SER A 98 -2.66 -21.89 3.08
CA SER A 98 -2.17 -21.18 1.90
C SER A 98 -2.78 -19.80 1.74
N ALA A 99 -4.07 -19.62 2.00
CA ALA A 99 -4.72 -18.32 1.99
C ALA A 99 -4.10 -17.36 3.03
N ILE A 100 -3.81 -17.83 4.25
CA ILE A 100 -3.15 -17.04 5.30
C ILE A 100 -1.73 -16.63 4.88
N ILE A 101 -0.94 -17.56 4.33
CA ILE A 101 0.43 -17.26 3.88
C ILE A 101 0.42 -16.27 2.72
N ILE A 102 -0.45 -16.48 1.73
CA ILE A 102 -0.62 -15.59 0.58
C ILE A 102 -1.02 -14.19 1.07
N TYR A 103 -1.98 -14.08 1.98
CA TYR A 103 -2.37 -12.82 2.59
C TYR A 103 -1.18 -12.11 3.28
N GLY A 104 -0.38 -12.86 4.04
CA GLY A 104 0.82 -12.35 4.70
C GLY A 104 1.88 -11.84 3.72
N VAL A 105 2.12 -12.54 2.61
CA VAL A 105 3.05 -12.13 1.54
C VAL A 105 2.63 -10.78 0.94
N PHE A 106 1.34 -10.63 0.62
CA PHE A 106 0.79 -9.43 -0.03
C PHE A 106 0.53 -8.26 0.93
N ARG A 107 0.69 -8.45 2.24
CA ARG A 107 0.52 -7.38 3.23
C ARG A 107 1.63 -6.33 3.07
N LYS A 108 1.22 -5.09 2.81
CA LYS A 108 2.09 -3.91 2.69
C LYS A 108 2.49 -3.46 4.09
N GLY A 109 3.80 -3.38 4.34
CA GLY A 109 4.36 -3.00 5.65
C GLY A 109 4.49 -1.49 5.89
N TYR A 110 4.10 -0.67 4.93
CA TYR A 110 4.23 0.78 4.99
C TYR A 110 2.96 1.47 4.50
N THR A 111 2.64 2.59 5.13
CA THR A 111 1.53 3.46 4.74
C THR A 111 2.08 4.72 4.09
N GLU A 112 1.40 5.14 3.03
CA GLU A 112 1.70 6.36 2.28
C GLU A 112 0.40 7.12 2.14
N GLU A 113 0.46 8.42 2.36
CA GLU A 113 -0.68 9.32 2.22
C GLU A 113 -0.20 10.51 1.42
N SER A 114 -1.00 10.97 0.45
CA SER A 114 -0.63 12.08 -0.40
C SER A 114 -1.76 13.08 -0.55
N LEU A 115 -1.35 14.33 -0.68
CA LEU A 115 -2.18 15.49 -0.98
C LEU A 115 -1.71 16.04 -2.33
N LEU A 116 -2.54 15.91 -3.35
CA LEU A 116 -2.34 16.51 -4.65
C LEU A 116 -3.21 17.75 -4.73
N VAL A 117 -2.60 18.88 -5.03
CA VAL A 117 -3.28 20.17 -5.19
C VAL A 117 -3.11 20.60 -6.63
N ILE A 118 -4.24 20.86 -7.29
CA ILE A 118 -4.31 21.29 -8.68
C ILE A 118 -5.00 22.64 -8.71
N ARG A 119 -4.26 23.67 -9.10
CA ARG A 119 -4.75 25.06 -9.18
C ARG A 119 -5.98 25.13 -10.08
N GLY A 120 -7.04 25.78 -9.58
CA GLY A 120 -8.30 25.98 -10.30
C GLY A 120 -9.19 24.74 -10.42
N LEU A 121 -8.72 23.56 -10.04
CA LEU A 121 -9.50 22.32 -10.07
C LEU A 121 -9.88 21.90 -8.66
N GLY A 122 -8.90 21.65 -7.79
CA GLY A 122 -9.16 21.29 -6.40
C GLY A 122 -8.04 20.51 -5.76
N ILE A 123 -8.41 19.77 -4.73
CA ILE A 123 -7.50 18.96 -3.93
C ILE A 123 -7.90 17.49 -4.04
N GLN A 124 -6.92 16.61 -4.16
CA GLN A 124 -7.10 15.18 -4.05
C GLN A 124 -6.27 14.62 -2.90
N THR A 125 -6.94 13.99 -1.93
CA THR A 125 -6.30 13.21 -0.87
C THR A 125 -6.26 11.75 -1.28
N SER A 126 -5.11 11.09 -1.15
CA SER A 126 -4.95 9.67 -1.47
C SER A 126 -4.29 8.93 -0.31
N THR A 127 -4.89 7.83 0.15
CA THR A 127 -4.35 6.99 1.22
C THR A 127 -4.07 5.58 0.69
N SER A 128 -2.83 5.14 0.85
CA SER A 128 -2.39 3.78 0.52
C SER A 128 -3.22 2.72 1.24
N SER A 129 -3.54 1.67 0.52
CA SER A 129 -4.10 0.46 1.10
C SER A 129 -3.05 -0.34 1.89
N LEU A 130 -3.53 -1.28 2.71
CA LEU A 130 -2.76 -2.19 3.57
C LEU A 130 -2.18 -3.39 2.80
N THR A 131 -2.60 -3.60 1.55
CA THR A 131 -2.19 -4.74 0.71
C THR A 131 -1.69 -4.22 -0.63
N TYR A 132 -0.66 -4.84 -1.19
CA TYR A 132 -0.10 -4.44 -2.49
C TYR A 132 -1.09 -4.56 -3.65
N LEU A 133 -2.07 -5.46 -3.53
CA LEU A 133 -3.08 -5.71 -4.57
C LEU A 133 -4.26 -4.73 -4.55
N SER A 134 -4.41 -3.95 -3.48
CA SER A 134 -5.56 -3.06 -3.31
C SER A 134 -5.24 -1.66 -3.78
N LYS A 135 -6.18 -1.06 -4.52
CA LYS A 135 -6.10 0.35 -4.93
C LYS A 135 -6.08 1.26 -3.69
N ALA A 136 -5.36 2.38 -3.79
CA ALA A 136 -5.41 3.44 -2.79
C ALA A 136 -6.81 4.09 -2.77
N SER A 137 -7.25 4.49 -1.57
CA SER A 137 -8.46 5.30 -1.43
C SER A 137 -8.15 6.71 -1.88
N THR A 138 -8.91 7.25 -2.83
CA THR A 138 -8.72 8.60 -3.37
C THR A 138 -10.00 9.40 -3.24
N ARG A 139 -9.91 10.59 -2.66
CA ARG A 139 -11.03 11.54 -2.55
C ARG A 139 -10.63 12.85 -3.21
N PHE A 140 -11.47 13.35 -4.10
CA PHE A 140 -11.28 14.64 -4.75
C PHE A 140 -12.29 15.64 -4.18
N ILE A 141 -11.81 16.86 -3.93
CA ILE A 141 -12.55 17.98 -3.36
C ILE A 141 -12.38 19.16 -4.32
N PRO A 142 -13.44 19.58 -5.04
CA PRO A 142 -13.39 20.71 -5.94
C PRO A 142 -13.05 22.01 -5.21
N THR A 143 -12.35 22.94 -5.88
CA THR A 143 -11.96 24.24 -5.29
C THR A 143 -13.16 25.05 -4.81
N THR A 144 -14.32 24.92 -5.46
CA THR A 144 -15.56 25.64 -5.09
C THR A 144 -16.13 25.19 -3.74
N GLN A 145 -15.81 23.98 -3.29
CA GLN A 145 -16.30 23.42 -2.03
C GLN A 145 -15.28 23.62 -0.90
N ILE A 146 -14.08 24.12 -1.17
CA ILE A 146 -13.05 24.30 -0.14
C ILE A 146 -13.30 25.65 0.54
N GLN A 147 -13.68 25.62 1.82
CA GLN A 147 -13.79 26.84 2.62
C GLN A 147 -12.41 27.28 3.10
N ASP A 148 -11.69 26.40 3.80
CA ASP A 148 -10.31 26.65 4.23
C ASP A 148 -9.54 25.35 4.50
N ILE A 149 -8.22 25.46 4.55
CA ILE A 149 -7.31 24.41 5.00
C ILE A 149 -6.72 24.87 6.33
N VAL A 150 -6.88 24.04 7.36
CA VAL A 150 -6.50 24.39 8.74
C VAL A 150 -5.62 23.30 9.35
N ILE A 151 -4.74 23.71 10.26
CA ILE A 151 -4.00 22.79 11.12
C ILE A 151 -4.69 22.81 12.48
N HIS A 152 -5.24 21.67 12.89
CA HIS A 152 -5.86 21.51 14.20
C HIS A 152 -5.02 20.62 15.11
N GLU A 153 -5.17 20.85 16.40
CA GLU A 153 -4.67 19.95 17.45
C GLU A 153 -5.82 19.08 17.96
N ALA A 154 -5.49 17.83 18.27
CA ALA A 154 -6.42 16.90 18.92
C ALA A 154 -5.67 16.02 19.92
N PHE A 155 -6.38 15.59 20.95
CA PHE A 155 -5.89 14.60 21.90
C PHE A 155 -6.08 13.20 21.33
N LYS A 156 -4.99 12.43 21.25
CA LYS A 156 -5.01 11.00 20.95
C LYS A 156 -4.49 10.23 22.17
N GLY A 157 -5.41 9.78 23.02
CA GLY A 157 -5.05 9.31 24.36
C GLY A 157 -4.57 10.49 25.21
N PHE A 158 -3.33 10.42 25.71
CA PHE A 158 -2.69 11.50 26.48
C PHE A 158 -1.68 12.34 25.69
N GLU A 159 -1.59 12.13 24.37
CA GLU A 159 -0.68 12.88 23.48
C GLU A 159 -1.46 13.91 22.66
N VAL A 160 -0.98 15.16 22.64
CA VAL A 160 -1.47 16.20 21.71
C VAL A 160 -0.86 15.98 20.34
N ARG A 161 -1.69 15.82 19.32
CA ARG A 161 -1.27 15.63 17.93
C ARG A 161 -1.88 16.67 17.02
N PHE A 162 -1.05 17.19 16.13
CA PHE A 162 -1.49 18.07 15.06
C PHE A 162 -1.94 17.26 13.84
N TYR A 163 -2.97 17.75 13.14
CA TYR A 163 -3.44 17.19 11.88
C TYR A 163 -3.86 18.31 10.92
N LEU A 164 -3.69 18.05 9.63
CA LEU A 164 -4.15 18.95 8.57
C LEU A 164 -5.57 18.53 8.17
N ALA A 165 -6.50 19.48 8.25
CA ALA A 165 -7.89 19.29 7.90
C ALA A 165 -8.31 20.28 6.82
N ILE A 166 -9.24 19.84 5.97
CA ILE A 166 -9.88 20.65 4.94
C ILE A 166 -11.33 20.82 5.36
N ILE A 167 -11.77 22.06 5.52
CA ILE A 167 -13.16 22.41 5.77
C ILE A 167 -13.86 22.46 4.41
N VAL A 168 -14.84 21.58 4.24
CA VAL A 168 -15.57 21.43 2.98
C VAL A 168 -16.99 21.96 3.18
N ASP A 169 -17.44 22.80 2.25
CA ASP A 169 -18.79 23.32 2.23
C ASP A 169 -19.80 22.21 1.94
N GLY A 170 -20.84 22.10 2.76
CA GLY A 170 -21.86 21.05 2.64
C GLY A 170 -21.54 19.72 3.32
N GLU A 171 -20.39 19.58 4.00
CA GLU A 171 -20.08 18.40 4.81
C GLU A 171 -20.00 18.77 6.31
N PRO A 172 -20.68 18.02 7.20
CA PRO A 172 -20.61 18.30 8.64
C PRO A 172 -19.27 17.90 9.26
N GLU A 173 -18.53 16.99 8.63
CA GLU A 173 -17.24 16.51 9.10
C GLU A 173 -16.09 17.11 8.30
N VAL A 174 -15.00 17.45 9.01
CA VAL A 174 -13.78 17.95 8.37
C VAL A 174 -13.00 16.79 7.72
N VAL A 175 -12.46 17.04 6.53
CA VAL A 175 -11.66 16.01 5.83
C VAL A 175 -10.21 16.06 6.31
N VAL A 176 -9.77 15.02 6.99
CA VAL A 176 -8.37 14.88 7.44
C VAL A 176 -7.50 14.42 6.26
N VAL A 177 -6.45 15.19 5.96
CA VAL A 177 -5.56 14.93 4.81
C VAL A 177 -4.68 13.68 5.01
N PHE A 178 -4.15 13.50 6.22
CA PHE A 178 -3.23 12.42 6.58
C PHE A 178 -3.79 11.60 7.76
N PRO A 179 -4.88 10.83 7.57
CA PRO A 179 -5.62 10.22 8.67
C PRO A 179 -4.81 9.15 9.43
N LYS A 180 -3.91 8.42 8.77
CA LYS A 180 -3.14 7.33 9.39
C LYS A 180 -1.78 7.79 9.89
N LEU A 181 -1.07 8.60 9.11
CA LEU A 181 0.33 8.94 9.37
C LEU A 181 0.50 10.03 10.42
N LEU A 182 -0.43 11.01 10.48
CA LEU A 182 -0.42 12.13 11.42
C LEU A 182 1.01 12.72 11.61
N PRO A 183 1.61 13.31 10.55
CA PRO A 183 2.98 13.78 10.60
C PRO A 183 3.13 14.96 11.58
N ASN A 184 4.39 15.30 11.89
CA ASN A 184 4.68 16.39 12.83
C ASN A 184 4.25 17.76 12.29
N ARG A 185 4.13 18.73 13.20
CA ARG A 185 3.71 20.11 12.88
C ARG A 185 4.55 20.76 11.77
N ALA A 186 5.86 20.55 11.78
CA ALA A 186 6.76 21.13 10.75
C ALA A 186 6.39 20.68 9.32
N ILE A 187 6.10 19.38 9.13
CA ILE A 187 5.65 18.85 7.83
C ILE A 187 4.26 19.38 7.49
N LEU A 188 3.35 19.43 8.45
CA LEU A 188 1.99 19.95 8.23
C LEU A 188 2.02 21.43 7.80
N GLU A 189 2.88 22.24 8.42
CA GLU A 189 3.07 23.65 8.06
C GLU A 189 3.60 23.83 6.63
N GLU A 190 4.59 23.02 6.24
CA GLU A 190 5.14 23.05 4.88
C GLU A 190 4.07 22.68 3.84
N VAL A 191 3.30 21.62 4.11
CA VAL A 191 2.20 21.18 3.25
C VAL A 191 1.11 22.24 3.20
N TRP A 192 0.74 22.84 4.33
CA TRP A 192 -0.28 23.89 4.41
C TRP A 192 0.12 25.13 3.59
N ARG A 193 1.34 25.65 3.81
CA ARG A 193 1.86 26.82 3.07
C ARG A 193 1.87 26.55 1.57
N GLY A 194 2.39 25.40 1.16
CA GLY A 194 2.49 25.04 -0.25
C GLY A 194 1.13 24.77 -0.90
N SER A 195 0.16 24.21 -0.16
CA SER A 195 -1.20 23.99 -0.66
C SER A 195 -1.95 25.30 -0.86
N ARG A 196 -1.91 26.22 0.13
CA ARG A 196 -2.52 27.54 0.00
C ARG A 196 -1.89 28.34 -1.13
N HIS A 197 -0.56 28.32 -1.25
CA HIS A 197 0.13 28.97 -2.36
C HIS A 197 -0.29 28.38 -3.72
N CYS A 198 -0.59 27.08 -3.83
CA CYS A 198 -1.04 26.54 -5.12
C CYS A 198 -2.48 26.94 -5.45
N LEU A 199 -3.37 26.97 -4.45
CA LEU A 199 -4.81 27.24 -4.62
C LEU A 199 -5.15 28.71 -4.80
N TYR A 200 -4.53 29.61 -4.05
CA TYR A 200 -4.96 31.02 -3.94
C TYR A 200 -4.11 32.00 -4.75
N ASP A 201 -2.91 31.61 -5.16
CA ASP A 201 -1.95 32.45 -5.92
C ASP A 201 -2.38 32.73 -7.37
N SER A 202 -3.60 32.34 -7.77
CA SER A 202 -4.23 32.76 -9.02
C SER A 202 -5.19 33.95 -8.86
N LYS A 203 -5.42 34.44 -7.63
CA LYS A 203 -6.30 35.59 -7.35
C LYS A 203 -5.54 36.93 -7.23
N SER A 204 -4.26 36.95 -7.62
CA SER A 204 -3.41 38.14 -7.70
C SER A 204 -3.36 38.69 -9.11
#